data_AF-A0AAN9QM46-F1
#
_entry.id   AF-A0AAN9QM46-F1
#
_cell.length_a   1.000
_cell.length_b   1.000
_cell.length_c   1.000
_cell.angle_alpha   90.00
_cell.angle_beta   90.00
_cell.angle_gamma   90.00
#
_symmetry.space_group_name_H-M   'P 1'
#
loop_
_entity.id
_entity.type
_entity.pdbx_description
1 polymer ?
#
loop_
_entity_poly.entity_id
_entity_poly.type
_entity_poly.pdbx_seq_one_letter_code
_entity_poly.pdbx_strand_id
1 'polypeptide(L)'
;MKLRSIFLITCALFALFGDTYGRVQYCSRELTLPGLCPTGFSSKTCFEEFIEEYGKNSTPHNVTCTDVRLRRPLARKCSGLIICPHT
;
A
#
# COMPACT_ATOMS: atom_id res chain seq x y z
N MET A 1 -1.94 -28.86 39.36
CA MET A 1 -1.30 -27.52 39.39
C MET A 1 -0.55 -27.17 38.10
N LYS A 2 0.13 -28.11 37.42
CA LYS A 2 0.88 -27.87 36.16
C LYS A 2 0.02 -27.42 34.96
N LEU A 3 -1.18 -27.99 34.78
CA LEU A 3 -2.10 -27.65 33.68
C LEU A 3 -2.58 -26.19 33.70
N ARG A 4 -2.83 -25.63 34.89
CA ARG A 4 -3.30 -24.25 35.05
C ARG A 4 -2.22 -23.24 34.62
N SER A 5 -0.95 -23.54 34.89
CA SER A 5 0.18 -22.70 34.49
C SER A 5 0.35 -22.69 32.96
N ILE A 6 0.27 -23.87 32.33
CA ILE A 6 0.36 -23.99 30.87
C ILE A 6 -0.77 -23.19 30.20
N PHE A 7 -2.00 -23.32 30.69
CA PHE A 7 -3.14 -22.59 30.13
C PHE A 7 -2.96 -21.07 30.18
N LEU A 8 -2.43 -20.56 31.30
CA LEU A 8 -2.16 -19.12 31.47
C LEU A 8 -1.07 -18.63 30.51
N ILE A 9 0.00 -19.41 30.32
CA ILE A 9 1.08 -19.06 29.39
C ILE A 9 0.55 -19.01 27.95
N THR A 10 -0.28 -19.99 27.55
CA THR A 10 -0.87 -20.00 26.20
C THR A 10 -1.79 -18.79 25.99
N CYS A 11 -2.65 -18.45 26.95
CA CYS A 11 -3.51 -17.27 26.85
C CYS A 11 -2.70 -15.97 26.75
N ALA A 12 -1.62 -15.84 27.54
CA ALA A 12 -0.75 -14.68 27.48
C ALA A 12 -0.08 -14.53 26.11
N LEU A 13 0.42 -15.63 25.53
CA LEU A 13 0.97 -15.64 24.18
C LEU A 13 -0.06 -15.21 23.14
N PHE A 14 -1.29 -15.76 23.18
CA PHE A 14 -2.35 -15.39 22.23
C PHE A 14 -2.75 -13.91 22.30
N ALA A 15 -2.79 -13.33 23.50
CA ALA A 15 -3.06 -11.90 23.67
C ALA A 15 -1.95 -11.04 23.05
N LEU A 16 -0.69 -11.37 23.35
CA LEU A 16 0.48 -10.71 22.76
C LEU A 16 0.51 -10.82 21.23
N PHE A 17 0.17 -11.98 20.68
CA PHE A 17 0.08 -12.15 19.23
C PHE A 17 -1.05 -11.31 18.63
N GLY A 18 -2.23 -11.28 19.26
CA GLY A 18 -3.37 -10.48 18.82
C GLY A 18 -3.06 -9.00 18.66
N ASP A 19 -2.27 -8.41 19.57
CA ASP A 19 -1.83 -7.01 19.48
C ASP A 19 -0.79 -6.78 18.37
N THR A 20 0.04 -7.78 18.05
CA THR A 20 1.06 -7.67 16.99
C THR A 20 0.52 -7.90 15.58
N TYR A 21 -0.59 -8.63 15.42
CA TYR A 21 -1.32 -8.73 14.15
C TYR A 21 -2.17 -7.47 13.97
N GLY A 22 -1.49 -6.33 13.81
CA GLY A 22 -2.09 -5.04 13.53
C GLY A 22 -3.03 -5.10 12.33
N ARG A 23 -4.18 -4.42 12.43
CA ARG A 23 -5.12 -4.28 11.32
C ARG A 23 -4.39 -3.70 10.12
N VAL A 24 -4.40 -4.41 9.00
CA VAL A 24 -3.91 -3.88 7.73
C VAL A 24 -4.79 -2.69 7.35
N GLN A 25 -4.24 -1.50 7.46
CA GLN A 25 -4.91 -0.26 7.07
C GLN A 25 -4.42 0.15 5.68
N TYR A 26 -5.37 0.47 4.80
CA TYR A 26 -5.07 0.96 3.47
C TYR A 26 -5.13 2.48 3.44
N CYS A 27 -4.07 3.10 2.93
CA CYS A 27 -3.95 4.54 2.74
C CYS A 27 -4.02 4.84 1.24
N SER A 28 -4.87 5.81 0.86
CA SER A 28 -4.83 6.34 -0.49
C SER A 28 -3.60 7.21 -0.68
N ARG A 29 -2.86 6.94 -1.75
CA ARG A 29 -1.69 7.69 -2.16
C ARG A 29 -1.85 8.10 -3.61
N GLU A 30 -1.23 9.22 -3.94
CA GLU A 30 -1.30 9.82 -5.25
C GLU A 30 0.09 10.26 -5.69
N LEU A 31 0.38 10.06 -6.97
CA LEU A 31 1.64 10.36 -7.62
C LEU A 31 1.32 11.21 -8.85
N THR A 32 1.96 12.36 -8.96
CA THR A 32 1.85 13.21 -10.16
C THR A 32 3.11 13.02 -10.97
N LEU A 33 2.97 12.44 -12.15
CA LEU A 33 4.07 12.09 -13.04
C LEU A 33 3.97 12.91 -14.33
N PRO A 34 5.11 13.26 -14.96
CA PRO A 34 5.09 13.88 -16.28
C PRO A 34 4.55 12.90 -17.33
N GLY A 35 3.87 13.43 -18.35
CA GLY A 35 3.34 12.66 -19.48
C GLY A 35 1.85 12.37 -19.39
N LEU A 36 1.39 11.49 -20.28
CA LEU A 36 0.00 11.03 -20.39
C LEU A 36 -0.13 9.59 -19.89
N CYS A 37 -1.32 9.22 -19.45
CA CYS A 37 -1.64 7.85 -19.11
C CYS A 37 -1.40 6.92 -20.31
N PRO A 38 -0.68 5.80 -20.12
CA PRO A 38 -0.40 4.89 -21.21
C PRO A 38 -1.70 4.29 -21.75
N THR A 39 -1.94 4.47 -23.05
CA THR A 39 -3.00 3.76 -23.78
C THR A 39 -2.45 2.43 -24.30
N GLY A 40 -2.76 1.32 -23.64
CA GLY A 40 -2.34 -0.04 -24.04
C GLY A 40 -1.22 -0.65 -23.16
N PHE A 41 -0.57 -1.71 -23.66
CA PHE A 41 0.52 -2.45 -22.98
C PHE A 41 1.87 -1.69 -22.95
N SER A 42 1.85 -0.38 -22.67
CA SER A 42 3.05 0.45 -22.66
C SER A 42 3.81 0.36 -21.33
N SER A 43 5.11 0.64 -21.40
CA SER A 43 6.21 -0.05 -20.69
C SER A 43 6.61 0.49 -19.32
N LYS A 44 5.79 1.34 -18.69
CA LYS A 44 5.74 1.52 -17.23
C LYS A 44 4.31 1.88 -16.86
N THR A 45 3.69 1.05 -16.04
CA THR A 45 2.33 1.32 -15.53
C THR A 45 2.45 2.11 -14.22
N CYS A 46 1.40 2.86 -13.85
CA CYS A 46 1.30 3.51 -12.53
C CYS A 46 1.69 2.57 -11.38
N PHE A 47 1.44 1.27 -11.53
CA PHE A 47 1.84 0.25 -10.56
C PHE A 47 3.37 0.20 -10.33
N GLU A 48 4.17 0.17 -11.40
CA GLU A 48 5.63 0.12 -11.31
C GLU A 48 6.20 1.41 -10.72
N GLU A 49 5.64 2.56 -11.11
CA GLU A 49 6.04 3.87 -10.58
C GLU A 49 5.71 4.01 -9.09
N PHE A 50 4.59 3.45 -8.63
CA PHE A 50 4.26 3.36 -7.22
C PHE A 50 5.27 2.52 -6.43
N ILE A 51 5.71 1.40 -6.99
CA ILE A 51 6.73 0.54 -6.35
C ILE A 51 8.10 1.23 -6.32
N GLU A 52 8.44 2.01 -7.35
CA GLU A 52 9.67 2.78 -7.42
C GLU A 52 9.70 3.90 -6.36
N GLU A 53 8.58 4.61 -6.16
CA GLU A 53 8.48 5.69 -5.17
C GLU A 53 8.35 5.18 -3.72
N TYR A 54 7.44 4.25 -3.47
CA TYR A 54 7.06 3.84 -2.11
C TYR A 54 7.73 2.52 -1.66
N GLY A 55 8.55 1.90 -2.52
CA GLY A 55 9.27 0.67 -2.25
C GLY A 55 8.44 -0.61 -2.47
N LYS A 56 9.14 -1.74 -2.64
CA LYS A 56 8.55 -3.07 -2.90
C LYS A 56 7.54 -3.57 -1.87
N ASN A 57 7.59 -3.06 -0.64
CA ASN A 57 6.62 -3.43 0.41
C ASN A 57 5.28 -2.70 0.29
N SER A 58 5.20 -1.69 -0.58
CA SER A 58 4.02 -0.84 -0.76
C SER A 58 3.28 -1.24 -2.04
N THR A 59 2.99 -2.53 -2.22
CA THR A 59 2.27 -3.03 -3.40
C THR A 59 0.92 -2.31 -3.52
N PRO A 60 0.71 -1.48 -4.55
CA PRO A 60 -0.49 -0.67 -4.64
C PRO A 60 -1.66 -1.49 -5.17
N HIS A 61 -2.82 -1.32 -4.55
CA HIS A 61 -4.10 -1.88 -5.00
C HIS A 61 -4.96 -0.79 -5.65
N ASN A 62 -5.87 -1.19 -6.54
CA ASN A 62 -6.81 -0.30 -7.24
C ASN A 62 -6.12 0.92 -7.88
N VAL A 63 -5.03 0.66 -8.60
CA VAL A 63 -4.28 1.71 -9.26
C VAL A 63 -5.09 2.27 -10.43
N THR A 64 -5.23 3.59 -10.45
CA THR A 64 -5.91 4.34 -11.50
C THR A 64 -4.97 5.39 -12.07
N CYS A 65 -5.11 5.67 -13.37
CA CYS A 65 -4.37 6.73 -14.04
C CYS A 65 -5.39 7.73 -14.59
N THR A 66 -5.18 9.01 -14.33
CA THR A 66 -5.99 10.10 -14.87
C THR A 66 -5.10 11.17 -15.49
N ASP A 67 -5.43 11.57 -16.73
CA ASP A 67 -4.72 12.68 -17.38
C ASP A 67 -5.10 14.00 -16.74
N VAL A 68 -4.10 14.75 -16.28
CA VAL A 68 -4.28 16.07 -15.70
C VAL A 68 -4.09 17.09 -16.82
N ARG A 69 -5.20 17.51 -17.42
CA ARG A 69 -5.23 18.54 -18.49
C ARG A 69 -5.09 19.96 -17.94
N LEU A 70 -4.18 20.19 -17.00
CA LEU A 70 -3.72 21.54 -16.69
C LEU A 70 -2.62 21.91 -17.69
N ARG A 71 -2.60 23.18 -18.10
CA ARG A 71 -1.73 23.74 -19.17
C ARG A 71 -0.31 23.17 -19.11
N ARG A 72 0.27 22.93 -20.31
CA ARG A 72 1.58 22.30 -20.54
C ARG A 72 2.63 22.62 -19.44
N PRO A 73 3.45 21.64 -19.02
CA PRO A 73 3.60 20.29 -19.58
C PRO A 73 2.44 19.34 -19.20
N LEU A 74 2.15 18.37 -20.07
CA LEU A 74 1.15 17.34 -19.76
C LEU A 74 1.61 16.54 -18.55
N ALA A 75 0.71 16.36 -17.59
CA ALA A 75 0.92 15.55 -16.40
C ALA A 75 -0.19 14.50 -16.31
N ARG A 76 0.14 13.38 -15.66
CA ARG A 76 -0.81 12.34 -15.29
C ARG A 76 -0.76 12.14 -13.79
N LYS A 77 -1.89 11.74 -13.25
CA LYS A 77 -2.07 11.43 -11.84
C LYS A 77 -2.34 9.94 -11.70
N CYS A 78 -1.46 9.26 -10.99
CA CYS A 78 -1.60 7.88 -10.59
C CYS A 78 -2.13 7.85 -9.14
N SER A 79 -3.28 7.25 -8.91
CA SER A 79 -3.85 7.08 -7.56
C SER A 79 -3.95 5.59 -7.23
N GLY A 80 -3.59 5.21 -6.01
CA GLY A 80 -3.61 3.81 -5.56
C GLY A 80 -3.75 3.68 -4.04
N LEU A 81 -4.08 2.48 -3.58
CA LEU A 81 -4.17 2.15 -2.16
C LEU A 81 -2.93 1.35 -1.75
N ILE A 82 -2.13 1.84 -0.81
CA ILE A 82 -1.00 1.11 -0.24
C ILE A 82 -1.26 0.79 1.23
N ILE A 83 -0.53 -0.16 1.80
CA ILE A 83 -0.56 -0.39 3.25
C ILE A 83 0.04 0.85 3.93
N CYS A 84 -0.68 1.40 4.91
CA CYS A 84 -0.20 2.53 5.67
C CYS A 84 1.09 2.13 6.41
N PRO A 85 2.17 2.93 6.33
CA PRO A 85 3.34 2.69 7.17
C PRO A 85 2.92 2.83 8.64
N HIS A 86 3.16 1.77 9.44
CA HIS A 86 3.07 1.86 10.89
C HIS A 86 4.10 2.89 11.34
N THR A 87 3.63 4.08 11.71
CA THR A 87 4.43 5.19 12.23
C THR A 87 4.28 5.27 13.74
#